data_AF-A0A1J6JDP7-F1
#
_entry.id   AF-A0A1J6JDP7-F1
#
_cell.length_a   1.000
_cell.length_b   1.000
_cell.length_c   1.000
_cell.angle_alpha   90.00
_cell.angle_beta   90.00
_cell.angle_gamma   90.00
#
_symmetry.space_group_name_H-M   'P 1'
#
loop_
_entity.id
_entity.type
_entity.pdbx_description
1 polymer ?
#
loop_
_entity_poly.entity_id
_entity_poly.type
_entity_poly.pdbx_seq_one_letter_code
_entity_poly.pdbx_strand_id
1 'polypeptide(L)'
;MVSRSNIWSRKSTQQRRHRPKISTATLPTEVKTNANASVSEKLEALKQLLPAGNNGEIKVEQLFQETADYIVLLRTQVFILQKLLHFCDDIGQSQDNNHNNAL
;
A
#
# COMPACT_ATOMS: atom_id res chain seq x y z
N MET A 1 10.19 -70.16 -35.70
CA MET A 1 10.41 -68.74 -36.04
C MET A 1 10.46 -67.95 -34.76
N VAL A 2 11.58 -67.25 -34.56
CA VAL A 2 11.96 -66.52 -33.35
C VAL A 2 11.38 -65.11 -33.38
N SER A 3 11.28 -64.52 -32.19
CA SER A 3 11.17 -63.10 -31.89
C SER A 3 9.77 -62.46 -31.94
N ARG A 4 9.30 -62.08 -30.75
CA ARG A 4 9.36 -60.67 -30.36
C ARG A 4 9.37 -60.52 -28.83
N SER A 5 10.54 -60.16 -28.36
CA SER A 5 10.83 -59.56 -27.07
C SER A 5 9.97 -58.31 -26.84
N ASN A 6 9.28 -58.24 -25.70
CA ASN A 6 8.93 -56.96 -25.09
C ASN A 6 9.68 -56.86 -23.77
N ILE A 7 10.67 -55.98 -23.82
CA ILE A 7 11.59 -55.62 -22.75
C ILE A 7 10.78 -55.08 -21.58
N TRP A 8 10.93 -55.76 -20.45
CA TRP A 8 10.46 -55.33 -19.15
C TRP A 8 10.94 -53.90 -18.89
N SER A 9 10.01 -52.95 -18.88
CA SER A 9 10.27 -51.57 -18.46
C SER A 9 10.49 -51.56 -16.95
N ARG A 10 11.75 -51.76 -16.52
CA ARG A 10 12.18 -51.58 -15.13
C ARG A 10 12.71 -50.16 -14.96
N LYS A 11 11.89 -49.35 -14.28
CA LYS A 11 12.24 -48.42 -13.19
C LYS A 11 13.67 -47.88 -13.21
N SER A 12 13.82 -46.58 -13.46
CA SER A 12 14.94 -45.81 -12.94
C SER A 12 14.41 -44.62 -12.14
N THR A 13 14.82 -44.62 -10.88
CA THR A 13 14.66 -43.63 -9.83
C THR A 13 15.45 -42.35 -10.13
N GLN A 14 15.04 -41.27 -9.45
CA GLN A 14 15.70 -39.96 -9.33
C GLN A 14 15.41 -38.96 -10.45
N GLN A 15 14.40 -38.12 -10.23
CA GLN A 15 14.62 -36.68 -10.03
C GLN A 15 13.44 -36.10 -9.24
N ARG A 16 13.62 -35.96 -7.92
CA ARG A 16 12.76 -35.11 -7.10
C ARG A 16 12.98 -33.67 -7.55
N ARG A 17 12.15 -33.21 -8.51
CA ARG A 17 12.05 -31.78 -8.82
C ARG A 17 11.51 -31.09 -7.58
N HIS A 18 12.41 -30.42 -6.87
CA HIS A 18 12.08 -29.47 -5.83
C HIS A 18 11.17 -28.40 -6.45
N ARG A 19 9.88 -28.48 -6.13
CA ARG A 19 8.91 -27.43 -6.37
C ARG A 19 9.28 -26.27 -5.44
N PRO A 20 9.72 -25.10 -5.94
CA PRO A 20 9.80 -23.94 -5.08
C PRO A 20 8.38 -23.59 -4.65
N LYS A 21 8.13 -23.63 -3.34
CA LYS A 21 6.95 -22.99 -2.75
C LYS A 21 7.16 -21.51 -2.96
N ILE A 22 6.52 -20.97 -3.99
CA ILE A 22 6.30 -19.53 -4.12
C ILE A 22 5.57 -19.13 -2.85
N SER A 23 6.31 -18.49 -1.94
CA SER A 23 5.75 -17.83 -0.78
C SER A 23 4.70 -16.87 -1.31
N THR A 24 3.46 -17.11 -0.89
CA THR A 24 2.36 -16.17 -0.99
C THR A 24 2.89 -14.79 -0.61
N ALA A 25 3.03 -13.93 -1.61
CA ALA A 25 3.27 -12.52 -1.39
C ALA A 25 2.06 -12.02 -0.61
N THR A 26 2.26 -11.82 0.69
CA THR A 26 1.31 -11.17 1.57
C THR A 26 1.12 -9.75 1.05
N LEU A 27 -0.02 -9.54 0.39
CA LEU A 27 -0.56 -8.23 0.05
C LEU A 27 -0.80 -7.42 1.35
N PRO A 28 -0.86 -6.09 1.23
CA PRO A 28 -0.49 -5.17 2.28
C PRO A 28 -1.43 -5.22 3.47
N THR A 29 -0.81 -5.20 4.65
CA THR A 29 -1.26 -4.57 5.90
C THR A 29 -2.74 -4.19 5.93
N GLU A 30 -3.60 -5.20 6.13
CA GLU A 30 -4.88 -4.93 6.78
C GLU A 30 -4.54 -4.38 8.16
N VAL A 31 -4.90 -3.12 8.41
CA VAL A 31 -4.89 -2.52 9.74
C VAL A 31 -5.89 -3.33 10.56
N LYS A 32 -5.38 -4.38 11.20
CA LYS A 32 -6.11 -5.20 12.15
C LYS A 32 -6.37 -4.31 13.35
N THR A 33 -7.49 -3.58 13.32
CA THR A 33 -7.94 -2.79 14.45
C THR A 33 -8.34 -3.76 15.56
N ASN A 34 -7.37 -4.20 16.35
CA ASN A 34 -7.60 -4.94 17.56
C ASN A 34 -8.39 -3.99 18.48
N ALA A 35 -9.71 -4.13 18.50
CA ALA A 35 -10.57 -3.35 19.39
C ALA A 35 -10.16 -3.52 20.87
N ASN A 36 -9.46 -4.62 21.16
CA ASN A 36 -8.91 -4.98 22.47
C ASN A 36 -7.46 -4.51 22.68
N ALA A 37 -6.88 -3.71 21.77
CA ALA A 37 -5.55 -3.15 21.95
C ALA A 37 -5.50 -2.29 23.21
N SER A 38 -4.45 -2.50 24.00
CA SER A 38 -4.25 -1.74 25.24
C SER A 38 -4.08 -0.24 24.94
N VAL A 39 -4.37 0.61 25.92
CA VAL A 39 -4.17 2.06 25.78
C VAL A 39 -2.71 2.40 25.44
N SER A 40 -1.76 1.67 26.04
CA SER A 40 -0.33 1.81 25.75
C SER A 40 0.00 1.50 24.29
N GLU A 41 -0.54 0.40 23.76
CA GLU A 41 -0.35 0.01 22.35
C GLU A 41 -0.93 1.06 21.39
N LYS A 42 -2.09 1.63 21.72
CA LYS A 42 -2.70 2.72 20.92
C LYS A 42 -1.84 3.99 20.96
N LEU A 43 -1.25 4.33 22.10
CA LEU A 43 -0.37 5.50 22.23
C LEU A 43 0.96 5.31 21.47
N GLU A 44 1.55 4.12 21.53
CA GLU A 44 2.74 3.80 20.74
C GLU A 44 2.46 3.81 19.23
N ALA A 45 1.34 3.23 18.81
CA ALA A 45 0.90 3.32 17.41
C ALA A 45 0.69 4.79 16.98
N LEU A 46 0.12 5.62 17.86
CA LEU A 46 -0.06 7.05 17.58
C LEU A 46 1.28 7.79 17.44
N LYS A 47 2.26 7.51 18.30
CA LYS A 47 3.62 8.08 18.18
C LYS A 47 4.26 7.74 16.84
N GLN A 48 4.14 6.50 16.38
CA GLN A 48 4.71 6.04 15.12
C GLN A 48 4.11 6.71 13.87
N LEU A 49 2.92 7.31 13.98
CA LEU A 49 2.28 8.05 12.87
C LEU A 49 2.79 9.48 12.73
N LEU A 50 3.44 10.04 13.75
CA LEU A 50 3.93 11.40 13.72
C LEU A 50 5.31 11.47 13.04
N PRO A 51 5.58 12.51 12.23
CA PRO A 51 6.84 12.65 11.52
C PRO A 51 8.07 12.82 12.44
N ALA A 52 7.86 13.18 13.70
CA ALA A 52 8.91 13.31 14.72
C ALA A 52 9.04 12.09 15.67
N GLY A 53 8.21 11.06 15.48
CA GLY A 53 7.92 10.02 16.48
C GLY A 53 9.03 9.02 16.81
N ASN A 54 10.23 9.15 16.26
CA ASN A 54 11.20 8.04 16.30
C ASN A 54 12.21 8.10 17.46
N ASN A 55 12.41 9.23 18.15
CA ASN A 55 13.65 9.42 18.91
C ASN A 55 13.52 9.88 20.37
N GLY A 56 12.33 9.86 21.00
CA GLY A 56 12.23 10.31 22.39
C GLY A 56 10.97 9.90 23.16
N GLU A 57 11.07 9.95 24.49
CA GLU A 57 9.94 9.80 25.40
C GLU A 57 9.08 11.07 25.36
N ILE A 58 8.07 11.06 24.49
CA ILE A 58 7.11 12.17 24.36
C ILE A 58 6.02 12.01 25.42
N LYS A 59 5.74 13.09 26.17
CA LYS A 59 4.63 13.16 27.13
C LYS A 59 3.29 13.07 26.40
N VAL A 60 2.29 12.47 27.05
CA VAL A 60 0.98 12.22 26.44
C VAL A 60 0.28 13.52 26.00
N GLU A 61 0.37 14.60 26.77
CA GLU A 61 -0.20 15.89 26.41
C GLU A 61 0.44 16.48 25.15
N GLN A 62 1.76 16.37 25.03
CA GLN A 62 2.50 16.82 23.85
C GLN A 62 2.17 15.95 22.63
N LEU A 63 2.03 14.64 22.81
CA LEU A 63 1.63 13.72 21.74
C LEU A 63 0.30 14.14 21.12
N PHE A 64 -0.69 14.50 21.94
CA PHE A 64 -1.98 14.96 21.43
C PHE A 64 -1.89 16.32 20.73
N GLN A 65 -1.09 17.25 21.25
CA GLN A 65 -0.86 18.53 20.60
C GLN A 65 -0.23 18.36 19.21
N GLU A 66 0.87 17.62 19.12
CA GLU A 66 1.55 17.34 17.85
C GLU A 66 0.63 16.59 16.87
N THR A 67 -0.20 15.69 17.39
CA THR A 67 -1.22 15.00 16.58
C THR A 67 -2.24 15.97 16.02
N ALA A 68 -2.76 16.89 16.83
CA ALA A 68 -3.73 17.89 16.38
C ALA A 68 -3.12 18.79 15.29
N ASP A 69 -1.90 19.27 15.51
CA ASP A 69 -1.16 20.10 14.56
C ASP A 69 -0.92 19.34 13.25
N TYR A 70 -0.54 18.06 13.34
CA TYR A 70 -0.30 17.22 12.17
C TYR A 70 -1.59 16.93 11.38
N ILE A 71 -2.73 16.72 12.04
CA ILE A 71 -4.03 16.58 11.37
C ILE A 71 -4.39 17.85 10.60
N VAL A 72 -4.17 19.02 11.19
CA VAL A 72 -4.43 20.31 10.52
C VAL A 72 -3.52 20.49 9.31
N LEU A 73 -2.24 20.16 9.44
CA LEU A 73 -1.28 20.19 8.33
C LEU A 73 -1.73 19.29 7.18
N LEU A 74 -2.05 18.03 7.46
CA LEU A 74 -2.51 17.07 6.44
C LEU A 74 -3.79 17.54 5.74
N ARG A 75 -4.77 18.04 6.49
CA ARG A 75 -6.00 18.60 5.91
C ARG A 75 -5.72 19.77 4.99
N THR A 76 -4.80 20.64 5.39
CA THR A 76 -4.39 21.80 4.59
C THR A 76 -3.69 21.36 3.30
N GLN A 77 -2.79 20.37 3.38
CA GLN A 77 -2.11 19.81 2.20
C GLN A 77 -3.12 19.21 1.21
N VAL A 78 -4.08 18.41 1.68
CA VAL A 78 -5.14 17.85 0.84
C VAL A 78 -5.97 18.95 0.19
N PHE A 79 -6.35 19.98 0.95
CA PHE A 79 -7.11 21.11 0.42
C PHE A 79 -6.37 21.85 -0.69
N ILE A 80 -5.07 22.13 -0.51
CA ILE A 80 -4.25 22.79 -1.54
C ILE A 80 -4.19 21.92 -2.80
N LEU A 81 -3.93 20.62 -2.66
CA LEU A 81 -3.86 19.71 -3.80
C LEU A 81 -5.19 19.65 -4.58
N GLN A 82 -6.32 19.62 -3.87
CA GLN A 82 -7.65 19.66 -4.50
C GLN A 82 -7.86 20.97 -5.28
N LYS A 83 -7.41 22.10 -4.75
CA LYS A 83 -7.50 23.39 -5.45
C LYS A 83 -6.62 23.43 -6.69
N LEU A 84 -5.40 22.91 -6.61
CA LEU A 84 -4.52 22.81 -7.77
C LEU A 84 -5.11 21.93 -8.88
N LEU A 85 -5.74 20.81 -8.51
CA LEU A 85 -6.42 19.95 -9.49
C LEU A 85 -7.58 20.68 -10.17
N HIS A 86 -8.43 21.36 -9.40
CA HIS A 86 -9.54 22.16 -9.95
C HIS A 86 -9.05 23.21 -10.95
N PHE A 87 -7.95 23.91 -10.64
CA PHE A 87 -7.38 24.88 -11.59
C PHE A 87 -6.88 24.20 -12.88
N CYS A 88 -6.27 23.02 -12.79
CA CYS A 88 -5.85 22.27 -13.98
C CYS A 88 -7.05 21.83 -14.84
N ASP A 89 -8.13 21.38 -14.19
CA ASP A 89 -9.37 20.99 -14.89
C ASP A 89 -10.01 22.18 -15.60
N ASP A 90 -10.06 23.35 -14.95
CA ASP A 90 -10.58 24.60 -15.55
C ASP A 90 -9.75 25.05 -16.77
N ILE A 91 -8.41 24.90 -16.70
CA ILE A 91 -7.50 25.20 -17.82
C ILE A 91 -7.76 24.26 -19.00
N GLY A 92 -8.00 22.98 -18.74
CA GLY A 92 -8.27 21.97 -19.76
C GLY A 92 -9.58 22.20 -20.54
N GLN A 93 -10.59 22.82 -19.93
CA GLN A 93 -11.91 23.04 -20.56
C GLN A 93 -11.99 24.31 -21.41
N SER A 94 -11.02 25.23 -21.30
CA SER A 94 -11.04 26.52 -22.00
C SER A 94 -10.55 26.45 -23.45
N GLN A 95 -10.06 25.28 -23.91
CA GLN A 95 -9.40 25.15 -25.22
C GLN A 95 -10.31 24.62 -26.36
N ASP A 96 -11.56 24.21 -26.09
CA ASP A 96 -12.40 23.52 -27.09
C ASP A 96 -13.50 24.38 -27.77
N ASN A 97 -13.64 25.67 -27.44
CA ASN A 97 -14.80 26.48 -27.86
C ASN A 97 -14.58 27.48 -29.00
N ASN A 98 -13.56 27.35 -29.86
CA ASN A 98 -13.37 28.30 -30.97
C ASN A 98 -12.94 27.68 -32.31
N HIS A 99 -13.83 26.90 -32.94
CA HIS A 99 -13.67 26.58 -34.37
C HIS A 99 -14.97 26.28 -35.11
N ASN A 100 -16.05 27.06 -34.95
CA ASN A 100 -17.21 27.03 -35.85
C ASN A 100 -17.94 28.37 -35.81
N ASN A 101 -17.45 29.38 -36.55
CA ASN A 101 -18.21 30.53 -37.06
C ASN A 101 -17.29 31.38 -37.95
N ALA A 102 -17.05 30.93 -39.18
CA ALA A 102 -16.62 31.77 -40.28
C ALA A 102 -17.60 31.52 -41.44
N LEU A 103 -18.46 32.51 -41.67
CA LEU A 103 -19.34 32.65 -42.83
C LEU A 103 -18.52 32.96 -44.09
#